data_AF-A0A838JRB7-F1
#
_entry.id   AF-A0A838JRB7-F1
#
_cell.length_a   1.000
_cell.length_b   1.000
_cell.length_c   1.000
_cell.angle_alpha   90.00
_cell.angle_beta   90.00
_cell.angle_gamma   90.00
#
_symmetry.space_group_name_H-M   'P 1'
#
loop_
_entity.id
_entity.type
_entity.pdbx_description
1 polymer ?
#
loop_
_entity_poly.entity_id
_entity_poly.type
_entity_poly.pdbx_seq_one_letter_code
_entity_poly.pdbx_strand_id
1 'polypeptide(L)'
;LPAFVYLAMLATPWKTEEPVPLRWPLRVAGIGVAVMAIAAITPLYVADRYSVQSYRATDPQEALSAVERAQRFNPLNPRFPQWEAVLASKAGDRNRAEDSYRLAIQLNPEHFAPYSDLATFYERRGETEKALRYYRKALALNPLDEGLKKDVSQIEKTTAAEDQK
;
A
#
# COMPACT_ATOMS: atom_id res chain seq x y z
N LEU A 1 34.67 -40.00 -31.03
CA LEU A 1 33.26 -40.06 -31.51
C LEU A 1 33.29 -40.52 -32.96
N PRO A 2 32.62 -41.64 -33.31
CA PRO A 2 32.78 -42.26 -34.62
C PRO A 2 32.09 -41.44 -35.72
N ALA A 3 32.69 -41.43 -36.91
CA ALA A 3 32.32 -40.62 -38.08
C ALA A 3 30.85 -40.71 -38.52
N PHE A 4 30.15 -41.78 -38.13
CA PHE A 4 28.71 -41.97 -38.39
C PHE A 4 27.80 -40.93 -37.73
N VAL A 5 28.18 -40.40 -36.56
CA VAL A 5 27.39 -39.35 -35.86
C VAL A 5 27.46 -38.02 -36.63
N TYR A 6 28.61 -37.73 -37.24
CA TYR A 6 28.80 -36.49 -38.02
C TYR A 6 28.02 -36.54 -39.34
N LEU A 7 27.95 -37.72 -39.97
CA LEU A 7 27.17 -37.93 -41.20
C LEU A 7 25.66 -37.88 -40.94
N ALA A 8 25.20 -38.35 -39.77
CA ALA A 8 23.80 -38.24 -39.36
C ALA A 8 23.36 -36.79 -39.10
N MET A 9 24.24 -35.93 -38.56
CA MET A 9 23.95 -34.49 -38.36
C MET A 9 23.92 -33.67 -39.66
N LEU A 10 24.60 -34.12 -40.72
CA LEU A 10 24.60 -33.47 -42.04
C LEU A 10 23.43 -33.94 -42.94
N ALA A 11 22.90 -35.14 -42.70
CA ALA A 11 21.85 -35.75 -43.53
C ALA A 11 20.42 -35.48 -43.05
N THR A 12 20.23 -35.03 -41.80
CA THR A 12 18.91 -34.58 -41.35
C THR A 12 18.73 -33.11 -41.76
N PRO A 13 17.89 -32.79 -42.76
CA PRO A 13 17.53 -31.40 -42.98
C PRO A 13 16.92 -30.91 -41.67
N TRP A 14 17.46 -29.81 -41.12
CA TRP A 14 16.88 -29.12 -39.99
C TRP A 14 15.51 -28.60 -40.44
N LYS A 15 14.51 -29.48 -40.39
CA LYS A 15 13.13 -29.05 -40.34
C LYS A 15 12.99 -28.55 -38.92
N THR A 16 13.36 -27.28 -38.70
CA THR A 16 12.80 -26.51 -37.60
C THR A 16 11.31 -26.78 -37.69
N GLU A 17 10.77 -27.59 -36.80
CA GLU A 17 9.32 -27.71 -36.67
C GLU A 17 8.87 -26.29 -36.38
N GLU A 18 8.38 -25.61 -37.41
CA GLU A 18 7.78 -24.31 -37.24
C GLU A 18 6.72 -24.51 -36.16
N PRO A 19 6.73 -23.71 -35.08
CA PRO A 19 5.79 -23.90 -33.99
C PRO A 19 4.39 -23.94 -34.60
N VAL A 20 3.70 -25.08 -34.42
CA VAL A 20 2.43 -25.37 -35.10
C VAL A 20 1.55 -24.13 -34.97
N PRO A 21 1.19 -23.45 -36.08
CA PRO A 21 0.57 -22.15 -36.00
C PRO A 21 -0.76 -22.31 -35.28
N LEU A 22 -0.87 -21.67 -34.11
CA LEU A 22 -2.08 -21.71 -33.30
C LEU A 22 -3.29 -21.32 -34.18
N ARG A 23 -4.33 -22.16 -34.17
CA ARG A 23 -5.53 -21.96 -35.02
C ARG A 23 -6.07 -20.55 -34.81
N TRP A 24 -6.41 -19.85 -35.91
CA TRP A 24 -6.90 -18.46 -35.89
C TRP A 24 -7.91 -18.15 -34.75
N PRO A 25 -8.94 -18.98 -34.46
CA PRO A 25 -9.85 -18.69 -33.33
C PRO A 25 -9.17 -18.68 -31.96
N LEU A 26 -8.15 -19.51 -31.73
CA LEU A 26 -7.39 -19.54 -30.47
C LEU A 26 -6.47 -18.32 -30.34
N ARG A 27 -5.93 -17.80 -31.45
CA ARG A 27 -5.14 -16.54 -31.45
C ARG A 27 -6.00 -15.34 -31.08
N VAL A 28 -7.20 -15.24 -31.66
CA VAL A 28 -8.15 -14.16 -31.34
C VAL A 28 -8.62 -14.26 -29.90
N ALA A 29 -8.90 -15.47 -29.40
CA ALA A 29 -9.22 -15.69 -27.99
C ALA A 29 -8.07 -15.27 -27.05
N GLY A 30 -6.82 -15.62 -27.38
CA GLY A 30 -5.65 -15.22 -26.61
C GLY A 30 -5.42 -13.70 -26.56
N ILE A 31 -5.59 -13.01 -27.69
CA ILE A 31 -5.52 -11.54 -27.76
C ILE A 31 -6.65 -10.92 -26.93
N GLY A 32 -7.87 -11.45 -27.00
CA GLY A 32 -9.00 -10.99 -26.21
C GLY A 32 -8.75 -11.10 -24.71
N VAL A 33 -8.20 -12.22 -24.24
CA VAL A 33 -7.82 -12.41 -22.84
C VAL A 33 -6.72 -11.43 -22.41
N ALA A 34 -5.71 -11.21 -23.25
CA ALA A 34 -4.64 -10.25 -22.96
C ALA A 34 -5.16 -8.80 -22.86
N VAL A 35 -6.05 -8.37 -23.75
CA VAL A 35 -6.67 -7.04 -23.71
C VAL A 35 -7.53 -6.88 -22.46
N MET A 36 -8.32 -7.90 -22.10
CA MET A 36 -9.12 -7.90 -20.88
C MET A 36 -8.25 -7.83 -19.62
N ALA A 37 -7.12 -8.56 -19.59
CA ALA A 37 -6.17 -8.50 -18.48
C ALA A 37 -5.54 -7.11 -18.35
N ILE A 38 -5.09 -6.50 -19.46
CA ILE A 38 -4.54 -5.13 -19.45
C ILE A 38 -5.60 -4.12 -18.99
N ALA A 39 -6.82 -4.21 -19.52
CA ALA A 39 -7.92 -3.33 -19.14
C ALA A 39 -8.31 -3.47 -17.66
N ALA A 40 -8.19 -4.65 -17.08
CA ALA A 40 -8.42 -4.87 -15.65
C ALA A 40 -7.27 -4.35 -14.76
N ILE A 41 -6.01 -4.47 -15.21
CA ILE A 41 -4.82 -4.14 -14.41
C ILE A 41 -4.49 -2.64 -14.46
N THR A 42 -4.68 -1.99 -15.61
CA THR A 42 -4.25 -0.61 -15.82
C THR A 42 -4.92 0.39 -14.86
N PRO A 43 -6.25 0.33 -14.60
CA PRO A 43 -6.90 1.21 -13.62
C PRO A 43 -6.32 1.08 -12.21
N LEU A 44 -5.95 -0.15 -11.79
CA LEU A 44 -5.34 -0.39 -10.48
C LEU A 44 -3.96 0.26 -10.37
N TYR A 45 -3.13 0.11 -11.40
CA TYR A 45 -1.79 0.69 -11.43
C TYR A 45 -1.81 2.23 -11.48
N VAL A 46 -2.76 2.78 -12.24
CA VAL A 46 -2.93 4.22 -12.40
C VAL A 46 -3.45 4.87 -11.12
N ALA A 47 -4.41 4.24 -10.44
CA ALA A 47 -4.93 4.73 -9.16
C ALA A 47 -3.83 4.81 -8.08
N ASP A 48 -2.97 3.79 -7.99
CA ASP A 48 -1.86 3.76 -7.04
C ASP A 48 -0.84 4.87 -7.31
N ARG A 49 -0.47 5.10 -8.59
CA ARG A 49 0.47 6.17 -8.98
C ARG A 49 -0.08 7.58 -8.74
N TYR A 50 -1.34 7.86 -9.06
CA TYR A 50 -1.93 9.18 -8.88
C TYR A 50 -2.12 9.55 -7.41
N SER A 51 -2.50 8.57 -6.57
CA SER A 51 -2.71 8.80 -5.13
C SER A 51 -1.41 9.19 -4.40
N VAL A 52 -0.28 8.56 -4.72
CA VAL A 52 1.03 8.91 -4.13
C VAL A 52 1.53 10.29 -4.57
N GLN A 53 1.29 10.67 -5.83
CA GLN A 53 1.67 12.01 -6.31
C GLN A 53 0.83 13.10 -5.66
N SER A 54 -0.47 12.85 -5.50
CA SER A 54 -1.40 13.78 -4.88
C SER A 54 -1.21 13.89 -3.36
N TYR A 55 -0.77 12.81 -2.68
CA TYR A 55 -0.37 12.86 -1.27
C TYR A 55 0.78 13.84 -1.00
N ARG A 56 1.62 14.12 -2.01
CA ARG A 56 2.71 15.11 -1.95
C ARG A 56 2.28 16.51 -2.38
N ALA A 57 1.04 16.69 -2.84
CA ALA A 57 0.52 18.00 -3.23
C ALA A 57 0.43 18.92 -2.01
N THR A 58 0.65 20.22 -2.24
CA THR A 58 0.58 21.26 -1.20
C THR A 58 -0.85 21.48 -0.72
N ASP A 59 -1.86 21.20 -1.57
CA ASP A 59 -3.27 21.37 -1.24
C ASP A 59 -3.89 20.05 -0.70
N PRO A 60 -4.27 19.99 0.59
CA PRO A 60 -4.87 18.80 1.17
C PRO A 60 -6.25 18.46 0.59
N GLN A 61 -7.00 19.41 0.04
CA GLN A 61 -8.32 19.15 -0.54
C GLN A 61 -8.24 18.42 -1.88
N GLU A 62 -7.31 18.85 -2.75
CA GLU A 62 -7.03 18.16 -4.00
C GLU A 62 -6.55 16.72 -3.72
N ALA A 63 -5.67 16.56 -2.73
CA ALA A 63 -5.16 15.27 -2.28
C ALA A 63 -6.26 14.33 -1.78
N LEU A 64 -7.21 14.84 -0.98
CA LEU A 64 -8.37 14.07 -0.54
C LEU A 64 -9.19 13.57 -1.73
N SER A 65 -9.48 14.44 -2.71
CA SER A 65 -10.25 14.05 -3.90
C SER A 65 -9.56 12.94 -4.72
N ALA A 66 -8.23 12.92 -4.76
CA ALA A 66 -7.48 11.88 -5.45
C ALA A 66 -7.54 10.55 -4.69
N VAL A 67 -7.43 10.59 -3.35
CA VAL A 67 -7.57 9.39 -2.50
C VAL A 67 -8.98 8.81 -2.59
N GLU A 68 -10.02 9.65 -2.55
CA GLU A 68 -11.42 9.21 -2.72
C GLU A 68 -11.64 8.49 -4.07
N ARG A 69 -11.07 9.03 -5.15
CA ARG A 69 -11.12 8.36 -6.47
C ARG A 69 -10.40 7.02 -6.43
N ALA A 70 -9.22 6.94 -5.80
CA ALA A 70 -8.47 5.69 -5.70
C ALA A 70 -9.22 4.62 -4.88
N GLN A 71 -9.88 5.00 -3.79
CA GLN A 71 -10.73 4.12 -3.00
C GLN A 71 -11.88 3.53 -3.81
N ARG A 72 -12.49 4.29 -4.74
CA ARG A 72 -13.54 3.76 -5.62
C ARG A 72 -13.06 2.61 -6.49
N PHE A 73 -11.79 2.62 -6.90
CA PHE A 73 -11.20 1.56 -7.71
C PHE A 73 -10.70 0.38 -6.87
N ASN A 74 -10.23 0.62 -5.65
CA ASN A 74 -9.77 -0.43 -4.76
C ASN A 74 -10.12 -0.08 -3.29
N PRO A 75 -11.33 -0.45 -2.83
CA PRO A 75 -11.83 -0.07 -1.51
C PRO A 75 -11.19 -0.88 -0.36
N LEU A 76 -10.47 -1.96 -0.65
CA LEU A 76 -9.89 -2.86 0.35
C LEU A 76 -8.42 -2.55 0.68
N ASN A 77 -7.81 -1.57 0.00
CA ASN A 77 -6.43 -1.20 0.27
C ASN A 77 -6.33 -0.34 1.54
N PRO A 78 -5.67 -0.81 2.62
CA PRO A 78 -5.58 -0.10 3.89
C PRO A 78 -4.77 1.21 3.81
N ARG A 79 -3.97 1.41 2.74
CA ARG A 79 -3.18 2.63 2.55
C ARG A 79 -4.03 3.86 2.26
N PHE A 80 -5.12 3.71 1.53
CA PHE A 80 -5.97 4.84 1.17
C PHE A 80 -6.64 5.50 2.38
N PRO A 81 -7.31 4.78 3.29
CA PRO A 81 -7.86 5.40 4.49
C PRO A 81 -6.78 5.96 5.40
N GLN A 82 -5.56 5.40 5.43
CA GLN A 82 -4.44 6.01 6.13
C GLN A 82 -4.06 7.38 5.53
N TRP A 83 -3.95 7.48 4.21
CA TRP A 83 -3.67 8.77 3.56
C TRP A 83 -4.80 9.77 3.71
N GLU A 84 -6.05 9.32 3.59
CA GLU A 84 -7.22 10.16 3.88
C GLU A 84 -7.14 10.73 5.29
N ALA A 85 -6.77 9.90 6.28
CA ALA A 85 -6.65 10.34 7.66
C ALA A 85 -5.59 11.44 7.85
N VAL A 86 -4.42 11.26 7.26
CA VAL A 86 -3.34 12.26 7.31
C VAL A 86 -3.76 13.56 6.63
N LEU A 87 -4.40 13.47 5.46
CA LEU A 87 -4.83 14.64 4.69
C LEU A 87 -5.99 15.37 5.37
N ALA A 88 -6.98 14.65 5.90
CA ALA A 88 -8.07 15.21 6.69
C ALA A 88 -7.53 15.90 7.96
N SER A 89 -6.54 15.29 8.63
CA SER A 89 -5.88 15.92 9.77
C SER A 89 -5.16 17.22 9.39
N LYS A 90 -4.52 17.28 8.21
CA LYS A 90 -3.91 18.52 7.69
C LYS A 90 -4.94 19.57 7.30
N ALA A 91 -6.08 19.14 6.76
CA ALA A 91 -7.21 20.01 6.44
C ALA A 91 -7.98 20.51 7.68
N GLY A 92 -7.67 19.99 8.87
CA GLY A 92 -8.33 20.34 10.12
C GLY A 92 -9.62 19.57 10.40
N ASP A 93 -10.03 18.64 9.53
CA ASP A 93 -11.18 17.77 9.73
C ASP A 93 -10.81 16.60 10.65
N ARG A 94 -10.93 16.84 11.96
CA ARG A 94 -10.52 15.91 13.00
C ARG A 94 -11.36 14.64 13.05
N ASN A 95 -12.67 14.75 12.81
CA ASN A 95 -13.58 13.61 12.89
C ASN A 95 -13.27 12.64 11.75
N ARG A 96 -13.17 13.19 10.53
CA ARG A 96 -12.83 12.39 9.35
C ARG A 96 -11.46 11.75 9.46
N ALA A 97 -10.48 12.45 10.04
CA ALA A 97 -9.15 11.89 10.29
C ALA A 97 -9.20 10.67 11.22
N GLU A 98 -9.88 10.80 12.36
CA GLU A 98 -9.98 9.73 13.34
C GLU A 98 -10.72 8.50 12.77
N ASP A 99 -11.84 8.70 12.09
CA ASP A 99 -12.60 7.62 11.45
C ASP A 99 -11.78 6.90 10.39
N SER A 100 -11.02 7.65 9.58
CA SER A 100 -10.17 7.09 8.51
C SER A 100 -9.00 6.28 9.08
N TYR A 101 -8.36 6.73 10.17
CA TYR A 101 -7.34 5.92 10.85
C TYR A 101 -7.92 4.61 11.40
N ARG A 102 -9.12 4.67 11.99
CA ARG A 102 -9.80 3.47 12.52
C ARG A 102 -10.18 2.50 11.40
N LEU A 103 -10.61 3.01 10.25
CA LEU A 103 -10.87 2.19 9.07
C LEU A 103 -9.59 1.51 8.56
N ALA A 104 -8.48 2.24 8.48
CA ALA A 104 -7.19 1.67 8.09
C ALA A 104 -6.75 0.52 9.01
N ILE A 105 -6.95 0.69 10.33
CA ILE A 105 -6.70 -0.35 11.34
C ILE A 105 -7.64 -1.56 11.14
N GLN A 106 -8.92 -1.34 10.83
CA GLN A 106 -9.88 -2.43 10.59
C GLN A 106 -9.52 -3.24 9.33
N LEU A 107 -9.06 -2.58 8.27
CA LEU A 107 -8.67 -3.24 7.02
C LEU A 107 -7.36 -4.02 7.16
N ASN A 108 -6.41 -3.53 7.96
CA ASN A 108 -5.18 -4.25 8.25
C ASN A 108 -4.74 -4.08 9.72
N PRO A 109 -5.20 -4.97 10.62
CA PRO A 109 -4.90 -4.88 12.05
C PRO A 109 -3.43 -5.10 12.41
N GLU A 110 -2.64 -5.74 11.53
CA GLU A 110 -1.22 -6.04 11.76
C GLU A 110 -0.28 -4.93 11.29
N HIS A 111 -0.82 -3.95 10.56
CA HIS A 111 -0.04 -2.82 10.07
C HIS A 111 0.17 -1.79 11.18
N PHE A 112 1.42 -1.60 11.62
CA PHE A 112 1.74 -0.73 12.75
C PHE A 112 1.54 0.78 12.46
N ALA A 113 1.70 1.23 11.20
CA ALA A 113 1.76 2.67 10.90
C ALA A 113 0.45 3.44 11.18
N PRO A 114 -0.76 2.93 10.89
CA PRO A 114 -2.00 3.56 11.29
C PRO A 114 -2.14 3.73 12.81
N TYR A 115 -1.59 2.81 13.60
CA TYR A 115 -1.58 2.96 15.07
C TYR A 115 -0.63 4.08 15.51
N SER A 116 0.55 4.20 14.90
CA SER A 116 1.48 5.29 15.21
C SER A 116 0.95 6.65 14.78
N ASP A 117 0.37 6.74 13.57
CA ASP A 117 -0.18 7.99 13.05
C ASP A 117 -1.38 8.46 13.87
N LEU A 118 -2.26 7.53 14.29
CA LEU A 118 -3.36 7.83 15.19
C LEU A 118 -2.87 8.24 16.60
N ALA A 119 -1.78 7.64 17.07
CA ALA A 119 -1.16 8.04 18.33
C ALA A 119 -0.64 9.48 18.27
N THR A 120 0.11 9.83 17.22
CA THR A 120 0.56 11.20 16.96
C THR A 120 -0.62 12.16 16.82
N PHE A 121 -1.72 11.75 16.21
CA PHE A 121 -2.93 12.55 16.10
C PHE A 121 -3.54 12.88 17.48
N TYR A 122 -3.61 11.92 18.39
CA TYR A 122 -4.07 12.18 19.77
C TYR A 122 -3.05 12.97 20.60
N GLU A 123 -1.76 12.72 20.42
CA GLU A 123 -0.68 13.45 21.10
C GLU A 123 -0.76 14.95 20.79
N ARG A 124 -0.93 15.31 19.51
CA ARG A 124 -1.12 16.72 19.08
C ARG A 124 -2.38 17.38 19.66
N ARG A 125 -3.32 16.59 20.15
CA ARG A 125 -4.55 17.07 20.81
C ARG A 125 -4.41 17.15 22.34
N GLY A 126 -3.25 16.78 22.89
CA GLY A 126 -3.03 16.69 24.34
C GLY A 126 -3.69 15.46 24.97
N GLU A 127 -4.19 14.52 24.17
CA GLU A 127 -4.81 13.28 24.65
C GLU A 127 -3.74 12.19 24.88
N THR A 128 -2.77 12.51 25.72
CA THR A 128 -1.51 11.77 25.92
C THR A 128 -1.73 10.31 26.31
N GLU A 129 -2.70 10.02 27.17
CA GLU A 129 -3.03 8.64 27.56
C GLU A 129 -3.50 7.79 26.36
N LYS A 130 -4.35 8.36 25.50
CA LYS A 130 -4.81 7.67 24.29
C LYS A 130 -3.64 7.46 23.33
N ALA A 131 -2.83 8.50 23.13
CA ALA A 131 -1.62 8.41 22.30
C ALA A 131 -0.72 7.26 22.75
N LEU A 132 -0.42 7.17 24.05
CA LEU A 132 0.43 6.13 24.61
C LEU A 132 -0.14 4.72 24.39
N ARG A 133 -1.46 4.53 24.51
CA ARG A 133 -2.11 3.23 24.21
C ARG A 133 -1.90 2.81 22.75
N TYR A 134 -2.03 3.75 21.81
CA TYR A 134 -1.84 3.45 20.39
C TYR A 134 -0.37 3.28 20.01
N TYR A 135 0.55 4.09 20.55
CA TYR A 135 1.99 3.89 20.35
C TYR A 135 2.46 2.54 20.89
N ARG A 136 1.98 2.10 22.06
CA ARG A 136 2.29 0.76 22.60
C ARG A 136 1.79 -0.37 21.70
N LYS A 137 0.61 -0.23 21.08
CA LYS A 137 0.13 -1.19 20.07
C LYS A 137 1.01 -1.19 18.82
N ALA A 138 1.36 -0.01 18.32
CA ALA A 138 2.27 0.11 17.18
C ALA A 138 3.62 -0.56 17.46
N LEU A 139 4.18 -0.33 18.66
CA LEU A 139 5.46 -0.91 19.10
C LEU A 139 5.36 -2.41 19.33
N ALA A 140 4.22 -2.94 19.78
CA ALA A 140 4.00 -4.38 19.88
C ALA A 140 4.01 -5.06 18.50
N LEU A 141 3.48 -4.39 17.47
CA LEU A 141 3.50 -4.86 16.08
C LEU A 141 4.86 -4.68 15.40
N ASN A 142 5.61 -3.62 15.76
CA ASN A 142 6.98 -3.39 15.29
C ASN A 142 7.95 -3.06 16.44
N PRO A 143 8.47 -4.08 17.15
CA PRO A 143 9.31 -3.88 18.34
C PRO A 143 10.71 -3.34 18.04
N LEU A 144 11.13 -3.30 16.77
CA LEU A 144 12.45 -2.83 16.36
C LEU A 144 12.45 -1.35 15.96
N ASP A 145 11.27 -0.71 15.89
CA ASP A 145 11.17 0.70 15.54
C ASP A 145 11.74 1.58 16.65
N GLU A 146 12.87 2.24 16.39
CA GLU A 146 13.49 3.16 17.33
C GLU A 146 12.68 4.44 17.53
N GLY A 147 11.93 4.88 16.53
CA GLY A 147 11.05 6.05 16.62
C GLY A 147 9.96 5.81 17.64
N LEU A 148 9.21 4.71 17.50
CA LEU A 148 8.14 4.35 18.44
C LEU A 148 8.65 4.16 19.86
N LYS A 149 9.85 3.58 20.05
CA LYS A 149 10.47 3.47 21.39
C LYS A 149 10.74 4.84 22.01
N LYS A 150 11.24 5.78 21.21
CA LYS A 150 11.51 7.15 21.66
C LYS A 150 10.21 7.87 22.01
N ASP A 151 9.19 7.77 21.15
CA ASP A 151 7.89 8.41 21.36
C ASP A 151 7.22 7.91 22.66
N VAL A 152 7.18 6.59 22.87
CA VAL A 152 6.65 5.98 24.10
C VAL A 152 7.45 6.45 25.33
N SER A 153 8.78 6.38 25.28
CA SER A 153 9.63 6.75 26.42
C SER A 153 9.53 8.24 26.76
N GLN A 154 9.41 9.12 25.75
CA GLN A 154 9.27 10.54 25.94
C GLN A 154 7.94 10.88 26.62
N ILE A 155 6.85 10.28 26.15
CA ILE A 155 5.52 10.46 26.75
C ILE A 155 5.52 9.98 28.20
N GLU A 156 6.02 8.77 28.48
CA GLU A 156 6.06 8.23 29.84
C GLU A 156 6.87 9.10 30.81
N LYS A 157 8.01 9.64 30.37
CA LYS A 157 8.81 10.58 31.17
C LYS A 157 8.06 11.87 31.45
N THR A 158 7.33 12.38 30.47
CA THR A 158 6.57 13.64 30.59
C THR A 158 5.41 13.46 31.56
N THR A 159 4.64 12.38 31.42
CA THR A 159 3.52 12.06 32.33
C THR A 159 4.00 11.83 33.76
N ALA A 160 5.10 11.10 33.96
CA ALA A 160 5.67 10.88 35.29
C ALA A 160 6.17 12.17 35.96
N ALA A 161 6.58 13.18 35.20
CA ALA A 161 6.99 14.49 35.72
C ALA A 161 5.78 15.39 36.05
N GLU A 162 4.65 15.21 35.35
CA GLU A 162 3.39 15.89 35.64
C GLU A 162 2.74 15.36 36.92
N ASP A 163 2.78 14.04 37.15
CA ASP A 163 2.23 13.40 38.35
C ASP A 163 2.98 13.76 39.65
N GLN A 164 4.19 14.33 39.54
CA GLN A 164 5.03 14.72 40.69
C GLN A 164 4.90 16.21 41.08
N LYS A 165 4.11 17.00 40.35
CA LYS A 165 3.85 18.43 40.63
C LYS A 165 2.55 18.64 41.38
#